data_AF-A0A6C0DCU2-F1
#
_entry.id   AF-A0A6C0DCU2-F1
#
_cell.length_a   1.000
_cell.length_b   1.000
_cell.length_c   1.000
_cell.angle_alpha   90.00
_cell.angle_beta   90.00
_cell.angle_gamma   90.00
#
_symmetry.space_group_name_H-M   'P 1'
#
loop_
_entity.id
_entity.type
_entity.pdbx_description
1 polymer ?
#
loop_
_entity_poly.entity_id
_entity_poly.type
_entity_poly.pdbx_seq_one_letter_code
_entity_poly.pdbx_strand_id
1 'polypeptide(L)'
;MKKKIYYKIIIVVIIIFLCSSLYFVIYKEGFQNNNKTNNIEIIVARYNEDLKWLDTDPFNQYSVIVYNKGNNSNYIKSSNIIKEENIKNVGRESHTYLYHIINNYDNLSDVTVFLPGSVDLEHKYNRSVNMLNKVKETNSTVFSGNFN
;
A
#
# COMPACT_ATOMS: atom_id res chain seq x y z
N MET A 1 -6.92 12.97 -62.12
CA MET A 1 -7.12 13.76 -60.88
C MET A 1 -7.65 12.93 -59.70
N LYS A 2 -8.72 12.14 -59.86
CA LYS A 2 -9.34 11.34 -58.78
C LYS A 2 -8.41 10.29 -58.11
N LYS A 3 -7.56 9.59 -58.86
CA LYS A 3 -6.58 8.62 -58.29
C LYS A 3 -5.60 9.27 -57.29
N LYS A 4 -5.10 10.48 -57.56
CA LYS A 4 -4.21 11.21 -56.62
C LYS A 4 -4.93 11.60 -55.33
N ILE A 5 -6.22 11.92 -55.40
CA ILE A 5 -7.06 12.18 -54.21
C ILE A 5 -7.21 10.91 -53.38
N TYR A 6 -7.42 9.76 -54.02
CA TYR A 6 -7.63 8.47 -53.35
C TYR A 6 -6.37 8.02 -52.58
N TYR A 7 -5.19 8.11 -53.20
CA TYR A 7 -3.93 7.80 -52.49
C TYR A 7 -3.67 8.72 -51.30
N LYS A 8 -4.02 10.02 -51.39
CA LYS A 8 -3.91 10.94 -50.25
C LYS A 8 -4.83 10.56 -49.10
N ILE A 9 -6.07 10.15 -49.37
CA ILE A 9 -7.02 9.70 -48.34
C ILE A 9 -6.50 8.43 -47.67
N ILE A 10 -6.01 7.45 -48.44
CA ILE A 10 -5.41 6.23 -47.90
C ILE A 10 -4.22 6.54 -46.98
N ILE A 11 -3.33 7.44 -47.39
CA ILE A 11 -2.17 7.83 -46.57
C ILE A 11 -2.62 8.45 -45.25
N VAL A 12 -3.64 9.31 -45.25
CA VAL A 12 -4.17 9.91 -44.01
C VAL A 12 -4.77 8.86 -43.08
N VAL A 13 -5.53 7.90 -43.62
CA VAL A 13 -6.10 6.79 -42.82
C VAL A 13 -4.99 5.94 -42.19
N ILE A 14 -3.93 5.64 -42.95
CA ILE A 14 -2.76 4.90 -42.44
C ILE A 14 -2.09 5.69 -41.31
N ILE A 15 -1.90 7.01 -41.47
CA ILE A 15 -1.30 7.85 -40.43
C ILE A 15 -2.17 7.86 -39.16
N ILE A 16 -3.48 8.01 -39.29
CA ILE A 16 -4.40 7.97 -38.13
C ILE A 16 -4.31 6.62 -37.42
N PHE A 17 -4.29 5.51 -38.18
CA PHE A 17 -4.16 4.18 -37.61
C PHE A 17 -2.83 4.00 -36.88
N LEU A 18 -1.72 4.44 -37.48
CA LEU A 18 -0.39 4.38 -36.88
C LEU A 18 -0.30 5.25 -35.61
N CYS A 19 -0.84 6.46 -35.62
CA CYS A 19 -0.88 7.33 -34.44
C CYS A 19 -1.73 6.70 -33.31
N SER A 20 -2.88 6.11 -33.64
CA SER A 20 -3.73 5.42 -32.68
C SER A 20 -3.03 4.20 -32.08
N SER A 21 -2.35 3.38 -32.89
CA SER A 21 -1.60 2.23 -32.40
C SER A 21 -0.41 2.66 -31.54
N LEU A 22 0.28 3.75 -31.90
CA LEU A 22 1.39 4.30 -31.11
C LEU A 22 0.88 4.79 -29.74
N TYR A 23 -0.24 5.51 -29.73
CA TYR A 23 -0.89 5.96 -28.50
C TYR A 23 -1.28 4.79 -27.59
N PHE A 24 -1.84 3.73 -28.17
CA PHE A 24 -2.20 2.52 -27.43
C PHE A 24 -0.99 1.81 -26.82
N VAL A 25 0.14 1.74 -27.53
CA VAL A 25 1.40 1.16 -27.00
C VAL A 25 1.91 1.99 -25.83
N ILE A 26 1.98 3.32 -25.97
CA ILE A 26 2.42 4.23 -24.89
C ILE A 26 1.51 4.08 -23.67
N TYR A 27 0.19 4.02 -23.88
CA TYR A 27 -0.77 3.83 -22.79
C TYR A 27 -0.57 2.47 -22.08
N LYS A 28 -0.33 1.39 -22.83
CA LYS A 28 -0.11 0.06 -22.27
C LYS A 28 1.20 -0.03 -21.49
N GLU A 29 2.27 0.60 -21.98
CA GLU A 29 3.54 0.69 -21.24
C GLU A 29 3.40 1.51 -19.95
N GLY A 30 2.67 2.63 -20.00
CA GLY A 30 2.32 3.39 -18.80
C GLY A 30 1.50 2.58 -17.80
N PHE A 31 0.54 1.78 -18.27
CA PHE A 31 -0.25 0.88 -17.43
C PHE A 31 0.58 -0.26 -16.82
N GLN A 32 1.49 -0.87 -17.58
CA GLN A 32 2.35 -1.95 -17.10
C GLN A 32 3.44 -1.45 -16.14
N ASN A 33 3.98 -0.25 -16.33
CA ASN A 33 4.89 0.38 -15.36
C ASN A 33 4.18 0.80 -14.07
N ASN A 34 2.85 0.98 -14.11
CA ASN A 34 2.01 1.15 -12.92
C ASN A 34 1.68 -0.17 -12.22
N ASN A 35 2.10 -1.34 -12.74
CA ASN A 35 2.26 -2.55 -11.93
C ASN A 35 3.52 -2.37 -11.07
N LYS A 36 3.44 -1.38 -10.19
CA LYS A 36 4.26 -1.20 -9.00
C LYS A 36 4.41 -2.58 -8.38
N THR A 37 5.63 -2.95 -7.97
CA THR A 37 5.80 -4.10 -7.08
C THR A 37 4.77 -3.98 -5.97
N ASN A 38 3.81 -4.91 -5.89
CA ASN A 38 2.69 -4.81 -4.96
C ASN A 38 3.21 -4.49 -3.56
N ASN A 39 3.06 -3.23 -3.16
CA ASN A 39 3.70 -2.72 -1.96
C ASN A 39 2.74 -2.97 -0.80
N ILE A 40 3.17 -3.82 0.13
CA ILE A 40 2.46 -4.08 1.38
C ILE A 40 3.14 -3.24 2.46
N GLU A 41 2.37 -2.37 3.11
CA GLU A 41 2.86 -1.49 4.18
C GLU A 41 2.04 -1.69 5.45
N ILE A 42 2.71 -1.72 6.60
CA ILE A 42 2.08 -1.85 7.91
C ILE A 42 2.03 -0.47 8.59
N ILE A 43 0.84 -0.07 9.03
CA ILE A 43 0.60 1.16 9.77
C ILE A 43 0.30 0.83 11.22
N VAL A 44 1.16 1.31 12.12
CA VAL A 44 1.07 1.02 13.55
C VAL A 44 0.58 2.22 14.33
N ALA A 45 -0.51 2.04 15.07
CA ALA A 45 -1.01 3.01 16.03
C ALA A 45 -0.41 2.76 17.42
N ARG A 46 0.66 3.48 17.76
CA ARG A 46 1.39 3.31 19.02
C ARG A 46 0.99 4.37 20.06
N TYR A 47 0.91 3.97 21.32
CA TYR A 47 0.92 4.87 22.47
C TYR A 47 2.16 4.63 23.34
N ASN A 48 2.22 3.52 24.10
CA ASN A 48 3.33 3.23 25.03
C ASN A 48 4.00 1.86 24.79
N GLU A 49 3.57 1.12 23.78
CA GLU A 49 4.02 -0.25 23.50
C GLU A 49 5.48 -0.32 23.01
N ASP A 50 6.17 -1.44 23.23
CA ASP A 50 7.60 -1.59 22.92
C ASP A 50 7.91 -1.96 21.46
N LEU A 51 6.89 -2.40 20.72
CA LEU A 51 6.90 -2.80 19.31
C LEU A 51 7.92 -3.90 18.91
N LYS A 52 8.45 -4.69 19.86
CA LYS A 52 9.38 -5.80 19.56
C LYS A 52 8.85 -6.82 18.57
N TRP A 53 7.53 -7.01 18.54
CA TRP A 53 6.87 -7.93 17.63
C TRP A 53 7.07 -7.57 16.15
N LEU A 54 7.52 -6.35 15.82
CA LEU A 54 7.90 -5.99 14.46
C LEU A 54 9.16 -6.73 13.97
N ASP A 55 10.01 -7.20 14.88
CA ASP A 55 11.22 -7.97 14.54
C ASP A 55 10.92 -9.45 14.26
N THR A 56 9.69 -9.91 14.51
CA THR A 56 9.31 -11.32 14.33
C THR A 56 8.67 -11.56 12.95
N ASP A 57 8.75 -12.81 12.51
CA ASP A 57 8.08 -13.26 11.30
C ASP A 57 6.54 -13.27 11.49
N PRO A 58 5.73 -12.81 10.51
CA PRO A 58 6.12 -12.28 9.21
C PRO A 58 6.28 -10.75 9.19
N PHE A 59 6.14 -10.05 10.32
CA PHE A 59 6.12 -8.58 10.39
C PHE A 59 7.42 -7.94 9.87
N ASN A 60 8.56 -8.55 10.16
CA ASN A 60 9.89 -8.08 9.75
C ASN A 60 10.11 -8.04 8.23
N GLN A 61 9.20 -8.60 7.42
CA GLN A 61 9.28 -8.61 5.96
C GLN A 61 8.67 -7.36 5.30
N TYR A 62 7.97 -6.52 6.06
CA TYR A 62 7.18 -5.40 5.52
C TYR A 62 7.71 -4.05 5.99
N SER A 63 7.56 -3.02 5.15
CA SER A 63 7.82 -1.65 5.55
C SER A 63 6.78 -1.20 6.58
N VAL A 64 7.23 -0.46 7.60
CA VAL A 64 6.38 -0.03 8.72
C VAL A 64 6.40 1.49 8.87
N ILE A 65 5.22 2.09 8.99
CA ILE A 65 5.03 3.46 9.45
C ILE A 65 4.41 3.43 10.85
N VAL A 66 5.08 4.06 11.81
CA VAL A 66 4.60 4.18 13.18
C VAL A 66 4.06 5.58 13.42
N TYR A 67 2.80 5.67 13.81
CA TYR A 67 2.24 6.89 14.38
C TYR A 67 2.25 6.80 15.89
N ASN A 68 3.12 7.58 16.50
CA ASN A 68 3.31 7.59 17.93
C ASN A 68 2.43 8.67 18.59
N LYS A 69 1.54 8.26 19.49
CA LYS A 69 0.70 9.14 20.32
C LYS A 69 1.22 9.29 21.75
N GLY A 70 2.20 8.48 22.16
CA GLY A 70 2.79 8.57 23.48
C GLY A 70 3.86 9.65 23.55
N ASN A 71 4.08 10.18 24.75
CA ASN A 71 5.15 11.13 25.01
C ASN A 71 6.53 10.45 25.09
N ASN A 72 6.60 9.14 24.87
CA ASN A 72 7.81 8.36 24.98
C ASN A 72 8.34 7.93 23.61
N SER A 73 9.65 8.06 23.43
CA SER A 73 10.38 7.62 22.22
C SER A 73 11.31 6.43 22.51
N ASN A 74 11.25 5.88 23.72
CA ASN A 74 12.14 4.85 24.24
C ASN A 74 11.62 3.41 24.00
N TYR A 75 11.05 3.16 22.83
CA TYR A 75 10.64 1.82 22.42
C TYR A 75 11.60 1.26 21.39
N ILE A 76 11.52 -0.05 21.14
CA ILE A 76 12.42 -0.72 20.21
C ILE A 76 12.03 -0.34 18.79
N LYS A 77 12.99 0.23 18.08
CA LYS A 77 12.84 0.59 16.67
C LYS A 77 13.33 -0.57 15.83
N SER A 78 12.39 -1.39 15.38
CA SER A 78 12.68 -2.43 14.40
C SER A 78 13.27 -1.80 13.13
N SER A 79 14.17 -2.51 12.46
CA SER A 79 14.88 -2.03 11.27
C SER A 79 13.96 -1.80 10.07
N ASN A 80 12.78 -2.40 10.07
CA ASN A 80 11.76 -2.25 9.03
C ASN A 80 10.87 -1.00 9.21
N ILE A 81 11.06 -0.23 10.29
CA ILE A 81 10.37 1.05 10.48
C ILE A 81 11.02 2.10 9.58
N ILE A 82 10.32 2.46 8.51
CA ILE A 82 10.79 3.43 7.52
C ILE A 82 10.38 4.87 7.88
N LYS A 83 9.34 5.04 8.71
CA LYS A 83 8.86 6.35 9.16
C LYS A 83 8.24 6.26 10.55
N GLU A 84 8.52 7.27 11.36
CA GLU A 84 7.87 7.52 12.65
C GLU A 84 7.33 8.95 12.68
N GLU A 85 6.08 9.13 13.08
CA GLU A 85 5.44 10.43 13.17
C GLU A 85 4.71 10.58 14.50
N ASN A 86 5.03 11.63 15.26
CA ASN A 86 4.32 11.97 16.48
C ASN A 86 3.01 12.69 16.15
N ILE A 87 1.87 12.15 16.58
CA ILE A 87 0.55 12.75 16.38
C ILE A 87 -0.15 12.96 17.73
N LYS A 88 -1.13 13.87 17.76
CA LYS A 88 -1.89 14.15 19.00
C LYS A 88 -2.62 12.90 19.47
N ASN A 89 -2.63 12.66 20.79
CA ASN A 89 -3.39 11.58 21.41
C ASN A 89 -4.89 11.92 21.51
N VAL A 90 -5.54 12.05 20.35
CA VAL A 90 -6.99 12.28 20.25
C VAL A 90 -7.64 11.02 19.66
N GLY A 91 -8.37 10.27 20.48
CA GLY A 91 -9.01 9.03 20.06
C GLY A 91 -8.09 7.79 20.03
N ARG A 92 -8.68 6.68 19.59
CA ARG A 92 -8.08 5.34 19.62
C ARG A 92 -7.25 5.05 18.36
N GLU A 93 -6.93 3.78 18.10
CA GLU A 93 -6.21 3.34 16.90
C GLU A 93 -6.89 3.79 15.60
N SER A 94 -8.23 3.84 15.56
CA SER A 94 -8.98 4.30 14.38
C SER A 94 -8.66 5.74 13.98
N HIS A 95 -8.32 6.62 14.93
CA HIS A 95 -7.88 7.98 14.61
C HIS A 95 -6.57 7.95 13.82
N THR A 96 -5.61 7.14 14.25
CA THR A 96 -4.35 6.94 13.53
C THR A 96 -4.60 6.41 12.11
N TYR A 97 -5.48 5.44 11.96
CA TYR A 97 -5.76 4.83 10.65
C TYR A 97 -6.38 5.84 9.70
N LEU A 98 -7.39 6.59 10.15
CA LEU A 98 -7.99 7.67 9.37
C LEU A 98 -7.00 8.79 9.05
N TYR A 99 -6.16 9.17 10.02
CA TYR A 99 -5.11 10.17 9.81
C TYR A 99 -4.14 9.75 8.70
N HIS A 100 -3.71 8.48 8.68
CA HIS A 100 -2.86 7.97 7.61
C HIS A 100 -3.57 8.01 6.25
N ILE A 101 -4.81 7.51 6.18
CA ILE A 101 -5.59 7.46 4.94
C ILE A 101 -5.79 8.86 4.36
N ILE A 102 -6.21 9.83 5.19
CA ILE A 102 -6.50 11.18 4.72
C ILE A 102 -5.24 11.88 4.20
N ASN A 103 -4.12 11.75 4.93
CA ASN A 103 -2.88 12.45 4.57
C ASN A 103 -2.10 11.78 3.43
N ASN A 104 -2.40 10.52 3.11
CA ASN A 104 -1.67 9.75 2.10
C ASN A 104 -2.62 9.17 1.04
N TYR A 105 -3.85 9.68 0.89
CA TYR A 105 -4.89 9.07 0.06
C TYR A 105 -4.42 8.73 -1.37
N ASP A 106 -3.72 9.67 -2.01
CA ASP A 106 -3.19 9.50 -3.37
C ASP A 106 -1.91 8.65 -3.43
N ASN A 107 -1.33 8.31 -2.28
CA ASN A 107 -0.03 7.62 -2.14
C ASN A 107 -0.12 6.36 -1.26
N LEU A 108 -1.31 5.81 -1.03
CA LEU A 108 -1.47 4.57 -0.26
C LEU A 108 -0.72 3.41 -0.96
N SER A 109 -0.24 2.48 -0.14
CA SER A 109 0.31 1.22 -0.62
C SER A 109 -0.80 0.35 -1.25
N ASP A 110 -0.43 -0.59 -2.12
CA ASP A 110 -1.42 -1.46 -2.80
C ASP A 110 -2.23 -2.28 -1.78
N VAL A 111 -1.57 -2.68 -0.69
CA VAL A 111 -2.23 -3.18 0.51
C VAL A 111 -1.68 -2.45 1.73
N THR A 112 -2.56 -1.76 2.45
CA THR A 112 -2.23 -1.08 3.71
C THR A 112 -2.81 -1.88 4.88
N VAL A 113 -1.95 -2.31 5.80
CA VAL A 113 -2.31 -3.15 6.94
C VAL A 113 -2.29 -2.33 8.22
N PHE A 114 -3.45 -2.14 8.84
CA PHE A 114 -3.59 -1.33 10.05
C PHE A 114 -3.55 -2.19 11.32
N LEU A 115 -2.59 -1.90 12.21
CA LEU A 115 -2.37 -2.66 13.45
C LEU A 115 -2.24 -1.74 14.67
N PRO A 116 -2.80 -2.12 15.84
CA PRO A 116 -2.52 -1.42 17.08
C PRO A 116 -1.10 -1.76 17.57
N GLY A 117 -0.46 -0.88 18.33
CA GLY A 117 0.84 -1.18 18.95
C GLY A 117 0.82 -2.42 19.86
N SER A 118 -0.36 -2.76 20.39
CA SER A 118 -0.59 -3.89 21.29
C SER A 118 -0.78 -5.25 20.55
N VAL A 119 -0.20 -5.44 19.37
CA VAL A 119 -0.30 -6.71 18.61
C VAL A 119 0.34 -7.87 19.36
N ASP A 120 1.28 -7.58 20.26
CA ASP A 120 1.93 -8.54 21.16
C ASP A 120 0.97 -9.35 22.04
N LEU A 121 -0.27 -8.89 22.26
CA LEU A 121 -1.30 -9.71 22.89
C LEU A 121 -1.61 -10.95 22.03
N GLU A 122 -1.49 -12.14 22.60
CA GLU A 122 -1.52 -13.44 21.88
C GLU A 122 -2.64 -13.57 20.83
N HIS A 123 -3.88 -13.24 21.20
CA HIS A 123 -5.03 -13.32 20.27
C HIS A 123 -4.95 -12.32 19.11
N LYS A 124 -4.33 -11.15 19.30
CA LYS A 124 -4.08 -10.16 18.25
C LYS A 124 -2.88 -10.58 17.40
N TYR A 125 -1.83 -11.12 18.02
CA TYR A 125 -0.65 -11.62 17.34
C TYR A 125 -1.04 -12.70 16.33
N ASN A 126 -1.71 -13.75 16.77
CA ASN A 126 -2.13 -14.87 15.92
C ASN A 126 -3.04 -14.42 14.78
N ARG A 127 -3.98 -13.51 15.05
CA ARG A 127 -4.87 -12.94 14.03
C ARG A 127 -4.11 -12.11 12.99
N SER A 128 -3.11 -11.35 13.44
CA SER A 128 -2.29 -10.49 12.56
C SER A 128 -1.36 -11.33 11.69
N VAL A 129 -0.76 -12.39 12.24
CA VAL A 129 0.04 -13.37 11.48
C VAL A 129 -0.82 -14.04 10.41
N ASN A 130 -2.00 -14.56 10.76
CA ASN A 130 -2.90 -15.20 9.81
C ASN A 130 -3.36 -14.24 8.70
N MET A 131 -3.62 -12.98 9.05
CA MET A 131 -3.95 -11.93 8.09
C MET A 131 -2.77 -11.68 7.15
N LEU A 132 -1.56 -11.46 7.66
CA LEU A 132 -0.37 -11.19 6.84
C LEU A 132 -0.03 -12.36 5.93
N ASN A 133 -0.18 -13.61 6.39
CA ASN A 133 0.01 -14.79 5.55
C ASN A 133 -0.99 -14.82 4.38
N LYS A 134 -2.27 -14.49 4.63
CA LYS A 134 -3.28 -14.38 3.58
C LYS A 134 -3.03 -13.19 2.63
N VAL A 135 -2.57 -12.05 3.14
CA VAL A 135 -2.15 -10.91 2.30
C VAL A 135 -1.00 -11.35 1.41
N LYS A 136 -0.01 -12.05 1.95
CA LYS A 136 1.14 -12.57 1.19
C LYS A 136 0.74 -13.57 0.11
N GLU A 137 -0.19 -14.47 0.43
CA GLU A 137 -0.71 -15.47 -0.51
C GLU A 137 -1.53 -14.84 -1.64
N THR A 138 -2.44 -13.93 -1.31
CA THR A 138 -3.40 -13.35 -2.26
C THR A 138 -2.88 -12.10 -2.95
N ASN A 139 -1.85 -11.47 -2.39
CA ASN A 139 -1.33 -10.16 -2.77
C ASN A 139 -2.43 -9.09 -2.87
N SER A 140 -3.41 -9.17 -1.97
CA SER A 140 -4.64 -8.37 -2.00
C SER A 140 -5.16 -8.08 -0.59
N THR A 141 -6.20 -7.24 -0.52
CA THR A 141 -6.91 -6.95 0.74
C THR A 141 -7.61 -8.21 1.23
N VAL A 142 -7.43 -8.53 2.51
CA VAL A 142 -8.05 -9.71 3.13
C VAL A 142 -8.91 -9.29 4.31
N PHE A 143 -10.09 -9.89 4.41
CA PHE A 143 -10.92 -9.73 5.60
C PHE A 143 -10.45 -10.73 6.67
N SER A 144 -9.81 -10.22 7.72
CA SER A 144 -9.51 -11.01 8.90
C SER A 144 -10.77 -11.08 9.76
N GLY A 145 -11.56 -12.15 9.63
CA GLY A 145 -12.74 -12.45 10.45
C GLY A 145 -12.71 -13.91 10.89
N ASN A 146 -13.33 -14.21 12.04
CA ASN A 146 -13.56 -15.59 12.45
C ASN A 146 -14.72 -16.13 11.61
N PHE A 147 -14.41 -16.97 10.63
CA PHE A 147 -15.39 -17.84 10.01
C PHE A 147 -15.38 -19.13 10.82
N ASN A 148 -16.28 -19.22 11.79
CA ASN A 148 -16.61 -20.48 12.45
C ASN A 148 -17.49 -21.32 11.52
#